data_AF-A0A534QAI9-F1
#
_entry.id   AF-A0A534QAI9-F1
#
_cell.length_a   1.000
_cell.length_b   1.000
_cell.length_c   1.000
_cell.angle_alpha   90.00
_cell.angle_beta   90.00
_cell.angle_gamma   90.00
#
_symmetry.space_group_name_H-M   'P 1'
#
loop_
_entity.id
_entity.type
_entity.pdbx_description
1 polymer ?
#
loop_
_entity_poly.entity_id
_entity_poly.type
_entity_poly.pdbx_seq_one_letter_code
_entity_poly.pdbx_strand_id
1 'polypeptide(L)'
;MDFRAAVLLLPAVSLLHILEEWPRFPRWARRFASDRYTDREYLIVHAASLITAFASGVALSRFPEPWLLFALAALVIGPGMFWNSFFHLGATLTSRRYCAGVLTGLVLYLPLCVLLARQAVREDLISPPLLAAAGVLALLVHVIEVGHNVFKRW
;
A
#
# COMPACT_ATOMS: atom_id res chain seq x y z
N MET A 1 12.88 16.93 -5.17
CA MET A 1 12.58 15.66 -5.87
C MET A 1 11.27 15.84 -6.60
N ASP A 2 11.29 15.61 -7.91
CA ASP A 2 10.11 15.61 -8.78
C ASP A 2 9.33 14.28 -8.65
N PHE A 3 8.16 14.20 -9.28
CA PHE A 3 7.31 13.02 -9.25
C PHE A 3 8.00 11.77 -9.80
N ARG A 4 8.71 11.90 -10.93
CA ARG A 4 9.36 10.77 -11.62
C ARG A 4 10.48 10.13 -10.78
N ALA A 5 11.26 10.92 -10.07
CA ALA A 5 12.26 10.40 -9.15
C ALA A 5 11.62 9.83 -7.88
N ALA A 6 10.58 10.48 -7.36
CA ALA A 6 9.88 10.03 -6.15
C ALA A 6 9.24 8.64 -6.32
N VAL A 7 8.62 8.37 -7.48
CA VAL A 7 7.89 7.11 -7.71
C VAL A 7 8.82 5.90 -7.84
N LEU A 8 10.11 6.12 -8.11
CA LEU A 8 11.12 5.06 -8.09
C LEU A 8 11.48 4.58 -6.67
N LEU A 9 11.00 5.25 -5.62
CA LEU A 9 11.16 4.80 -4.24
C LEU A 9 10.19 3.68 -3.86
N LEU A 10 9.13 3.45 -4.65
CA LEU A 10 8.11 2.44 -4.36
C LEU A 10 8.73 1.06 -4.04
N PRO A 11 9.67 0.49 -4.82
CA PRO A 11 10.16 -0.87 -4.58
C PRO A 11 10.99 -0.98 -3.29
N ALA A 12 11.84 0.02 -3.04
CA ALA A 12 12.67 0.04 -1.84
C ALA A 12 11.82 0.17 -0.57
N VAL A 13 10.82 1.06 -0.61
CA VAL A 13 9.90 1.26 0.51
C VAL A 13 9.01 0.03 0.72
N SER A 14 8.51 -0.61 -0.34
CA SER A 14 7.76 -1.87 -0.24
C SER A 14 8.61 -3.02 0.32
N LEU A 15 9.86 -3.13 -0.08
CA LEU A 15 10.77 -4.14 0.45
C LEU A 15 10.99 -3.96 1.96
N LEU A 16 11.24 -2.72 2.41
CA LEU A 16 11.43 -2.43 3.85
C LEU A 16 10.18 -2.77 4.67
N HIS A 17 8.99 -2.54 4.11
CA HIS A 17 7.73 -2.91 4.76
C HIS A 17 7.58 -4.43 4.89
N ILE A 18 7.84 -5.18 3.82
CA ILE A 18 7.83 -6.65 3.85
C ILE A 18 8.83 -7.20 4.88
N LEU A 19 10.01 -6.58 5.00
CA LEU A 19 11.01 -6.96 6.00
C LEU A 19 10.60 -6.66 7.44
N GLU A 20 9.83 -5.59 7.67
CA GLU A 20 9.26 -5.32 9.00
C GLU A 20 8.22 -6.38 9.38
N GLU A 21 7.34 -6.69 8.43
CA GLU A 21 6.25 -7.63 8.60
C GLU A 21 6.73 -9.06 8.79
N TRP A 22 7.68 -9.54 8.00
CA TRP A 22 8.11 -10.94 8.06
C TRP A 22 9.00 -11.21 9.28
N PRO A 23 8.76 -12.27 10.07
CA PRO A 23 7.65 -13.24 10.05
C PRO A 23 6.57 -12.93 11.10
N ARG A 24 6.45 -11.67 11.54
CA ARG A 24 5.57 -11.24 12.64
C ARG A 24 4.12 -11.02 12.20
N PHE A 25 3.88 -10.47 11.01
CA PHE A 25 2.54 -10.20 10.50
C PHE A 25 1.72 -11.49 10.30
N PRO A 26 2.23 -12.57 9.68
CA PRO A 26 1.47 -13.82 9.58
C PRO A 26 1.05 -14.40 10.95
N ARG A 27 1.91 -14.26 11.96
CA ARG A 27 1.61 -14.66 13.34
C ARG A 27 0.55 -13.77 13.98
N TRP A 28 0.60 -12.46 13.73
CA TRP A 28 -0.44 -11.53 14.17
C TRP A 28 -1.78 -11.85 13.51
N ALA A 29 -1.79 -12.04 12.19
CA ALA A 29 -3.00 -12.32 11.40
C ALA A 29 -3.69 -13.61 11.87
N ARG A 30 -2.93 -14.71 12.08
CA ARG A 30 -3.47 -15.96 12.64
C ARG A 30 -4.11 -15.81 14.01
N ARG A 31 -3.58 -14.92 14.83
CA ARG A 31 -4.04 -14.74 16.21
C ARG A 31 -5.24 -13.79 16.33
N PHE A 32 -5.27 -12.73 15.52
CA PHE A 32 -6.21 -11.63 15.69
C PHE A 32 -7.17 -11.41 14.52
N ALA A 33 -6.91 -11.99 13.35
CA ALA A 33 -7.76 -11.84 12.17
C ALA A 33 -8.42 -13.16 11.75
N SER A 34 -7.62 -14.17 11.39
CA SER A 34 -8.12 -15.48 10.98
C SER A 34 -7.07 -16.57 11.12
N ASP A 35 -7.40 -17.65 11.83
CA ASP A 35 -6.57 -18.85 11.99
C ASP A 35 -6.26 -19.56 10.66
N ARG A 36 -7.07 -19.32 9.62
CA ARG A 36 -6.87 -19.84 8.25
C ARG A 36 -5.77 -19.10 7.47
N TYR A 37 -5.22 -18.00 7.98
CA TYR A 37 -4.19 -17.22 7.28
C TYR A 37 -2.85 -17.97 7.23
N THR A 38 -2.34 -18.22 6.02
CA THR A 38 -1.12 -19.02 5.82
C THR A 38 0.10 -18.20 5.43
N ASP A 39 1.30 -18.72 5.76
CA ASP A 39 2.56 -18.11 5.33
C ASP A 39 2.71 -18.14 3.79
N ARG A 40 2.14 -19.13 3.11
CA ARG A 40 2.12 -19.21 1.64
C ARG A 40 1.34 -18.05 1.02
N GLU A 41 0.16 -17.76 1.54
CA GLU A 41 -0.65 -16.63 1.06
C GLU A 41 0.06 -15.31 1.30
N TYR A 42 0.68 -15.14 2.48
CA TYR A 42 1.53 -13.99 2.77
C TYR A 42 2.61 -13.82 1.69
N LEU A 43 3.38 -14.88 1.39
CA LEU A 43 4.47 -14.81 0.41
C LEU A 43 3.96 -14.47 -1.00
N ILE A 44 2.83 -15.04 -1.43
CA ILE A 44 2.25 -14.76 -2.75
C ILE A 44 1.84 -13.29 -2.86
N VAL A 45 1.10 -12.78 -1.88
CA VAL A 45 0.62 -11.39 -1.87
C VAL A 45 1.80 -10.43 -1.86
N HIS A 46 2.81 -10.66 -1.02
CA HIS A 46 3.95 -9.72 -0.91
C HIS A 46 4.91 -9.78 -2.11
N ALA A 47 5.08 -10.97 -2.72
CA ALA A 47 5.79 -11.06 -4.00
C ALA A 47 5.06 -10.29 -5.10
N ALA A 48 3.73 -10.42 -5.19
CA ALA A 48 2.92 -9.65 -6.13
C ALA A 48 2.98 -8.14 -5.83
N SER A 49 2.94 -7.72 -4.57
CA SER A 49 3.08 -6.32 -4.17
C SER A 49 4.45 -5.74 -4.56
N LEU A 50 5.54 -6.49 -4.39
CA LEU A 50 6.87 -6.03 -4.80
C LEU A 50 7.01 -5.89 -6.32
N ILE A 51 6.47 -6.87 -7.07
CA ILE A 51 6.46 -6.83 -8.55
C ILE A 51 5.63 -5.64 -9.05
N THR A 52 4.42 -5.46 -8.50
CA THR A 52 3.54 -4.35 -8.90
C THR A 52 4.09 -2.99 -8.47
N ALA A 53 4.76 -2.87 -7.32
CA ALA A 53 5.47 -1.66 -6.92
C ALA A 53 6.60 -1.30 -7.89
N PHE A 54 7.40 -2.30 -8.31
CA PHE A 54 8.45 -2.11 -9.31
C PHE A 54 7.89 -1.70 -10.67
N ALA A 55 6.90 -2.44 -11.18
CA ALA A 55 6.25 -2.14 -12.44
C ALA A 55 5.60 -0.75 -12.44
N SER A 56 4.91 -0.39 -11.36
CA SER A 56 4.28 0.93 -11.20
C SER A 56 5.30 2.06 -11.13
N GLY A 57 6.39 1.87 -10.39
CA GLY A 57 7.50 2.82 -10.30
C GLY A 57 8.12 3.09 -11.66
N VAL A 58 8.45 2.03 -12.40
CA VAL A 58 9.00 2.17 -13.76
C VAL A 58 7.98 2.82 -14.70
N ALA A 59 6.74 2.35 -14.72
CA ALA A 59 5.70 2.85 -15.61
C ALA A 59 5.43 4.35 -15.40
N LEU A 60 5.20 4.78 -14.15
CA LEU A 60 4.93 6.19 -13.83
C LEU A 60 6.16 7.08 -13.98
N SER A 61 7.38 6.54 -13.78
CA SER A 61 8.61 7.32 -14.03
C SER A 61 8.81 7.64 -15.51
N ARG A 62 8.26 6.82 -16.42
CA ARG A 62 8.39 6.97 -17.88
C ARG A 62 7.16 7.62 -18.51
N PHE A 63 5.98 7.23 -18.09
CA PHE A 63 4.68 7.61 -18.66
C PHE A 63 3.72 8.09 -17.56
N PRO A 64 3.92 9.29 -16.97
CA PRO A 64 3.04 9.81 -15.91
C PRO A 64 1.71 10.34 -16.47
N GLU A 65 1.03 9.54 -17.28
CA GLU A 65 -0.25 9.88 -17.88
C GLU A 65 -1.35 9.94 -16.81
N PRO A 66 -2.29 10.89 -16.85
CA PRO A 66 -3.30 11.07 -15.80
C PRO A 66 -4.14 9.81 -15.54
N TRP A 67 -4.50 9.07 -16.59
CA TRP A 67 -5.29 7.84 -16.46
C TRP A 67 -4.49 6.72 -15.80
N LEU A 68 -3.19 6.60 -16.10
CA LEU A 68 -2.32 5.58 -15.54
C LEU A 68 -2.04 5.88 -14.07
N LEU A 69 -1.78 7.15 -13.76
CA LEU A 69 -1.62 7.63 -12.40
C LEU A 69 -2.88 7.38 -11.58
N PHE A 70 -4.07 7.71 -12.12
CA PHE A 70 -5.34 7.41 -11.47
C PHE A 70 -5.49 5.91 -11.19
N ALA A 71 -5.29 5.07 -12.20
CA ALA A 71 -5.46 3.62 -12.08
C ALA A 71 -4.49 3.02 -11.04
N LEU A 72 -3.22 3.38 -11.08
CA LEU A 72 -2.22 2.86 -10.14
C LEU A 72 -2.38 3.44 -8.73
N ALA A 73 -2.78 4.71 -8.60
CA ALA A 73 -3.14 5.28 -7.31
C ALA A 73 -4.35 4.57 -6.69
N ALA A 74 -5.38 4.28 -7.49
CA ALA A 74 -6.61 3.65 -7.02
C ALA A 74 -6.45 2.15 -6.73
N LEU A 75 -5.69 1.42 -7.53
CA LEU A 75 -5.69 -0.06 -7.50
C LEU A 75 -4.43 -0.68 -6.89
N VAL A 76 -3.32 0.08 -6.78
CA VAL A 76 -2.04 -0.46 -6.34
C VAL A 76 -1.47 0.34 -5.17
N ILE A 77 -1.12 1.60 -5.39
CA ILE A 77 -0.40 2.44 -4.42
C ILE A 77 -1.31 2.82 -3.24
N GLY A 78 -2.55 3.26 -3.52
CA GLY A 78 -3.51 3.65 -2.50
C GLY A 78 -3.87 2.49 -1.56
N PRO A 79 -4.35 1.35 -2.07
CA PRO A 79 -4.67 0.20 -1.22
C PRO A 79 -3.44 -0.38 -0.53
N GLY A 80 -2.39 -0.66 -1.31
CA GLY A 80 -1.21 -1.39 -0.84
C GLY A 80 -0.27 -0.58 0.05
N MET A 81 -0.37 0.75 0.06
CA MET A 81 0.50 1.60 0.86
C MET A 81 -0.27 2.56 1.77
N PHE A 82 -1.06 3.47 1.19
CA PHE A 82 -1.71 4.53 1.97
C PHE A 82 -2.72 3.95 2.96
N TRP A 83 -3.71 3.21 2.49
CA TRP A 83 -4.72 2.60 3.34
C TRP A 83 -4.15 1.45 4.17
N ASN A 84 -3.18 0.70 3.63
CA ASN A 84 -2.48 -0.33 4.40
C ASN A 84 -1.82 0.24 5.67
N SER A 85 -1.26 1.45 5.61
CA SER A 85 -0.68 2.13 6.78
C SER A 85 -1.71 2.33 7.91
N PHE A 86 -2.92 2.73 7.55
CA PHE A 86 -4.03 2.89 8.51
C PHE A 86 -4.55 1.55 9.00
N PHE A 87 -4.55 0.51 8.16
CA PHE A 87 -4.87 -0.85 8.59
C PHE A 87 -3.90 -1.33 9.67
N HIS A 88 -2.58 -1.22 9.50
CA HIS A 88 -1.62 -1.64 10.52
C HIS A 88 -1.71 -0.81 11.81
N LEU A 89 -1.99 0.49 11.70
CA LEU A 89 -2.25 1.34 12.86
C LEU A 89 -3.51 0.87 13.60
N GLY A 90 -4.62 0.70 12.89
CA GLY A 90 -5.88 0.21 13.45
C GLY A 90 -5.74 -1.18 14.06
N ALA A 91 -5.07 -2.10 13.38
CA ALA A 91 -4.72 -3.44 13.86
C ALA A 91 -3.91 -3.38 15.16
N THR A 92 -2.93 -2.48 15.24
CA THR A 92 -2.12 -2.27 16.45
C THR A 92 -2.97 -1.77 17.63
N LEU A 93 -3.81 -0.75 17.38
CA LEU A 93 -4.65 -0.14 18.41
C LEU A 93 -5.73 -1.11 18.91
N THR A 94 -6.39 -1.82 18.01
CA THR A 94 -7.48 -2.75 18.33
C THR A 94 -6.99 -4.02 19.02
N SER A 95 -5.89 -4.61 18.55
CA SER A 95 -5.29 -5.79 19.19
C SER A 95 -4.50 -5.45 20.46
N ARG A 96 -4.22 -4.15 20.70
CA ARG A 96 -3.32 -3.65 21.77
C ARG A 96 -1.95 -4.34 21.74
N ARG A 97 -1.51 -4.75 20.56
CA ARG A 97 -0.26 -5.44 20.29
C ARG A 97 0.32 -4.88 19.01
N TYR A 98 1.64 -4.77 18.95
CA TYR A 98 2.32 -4.32 17.75
C TYR A 98 1.97 -5.23 16.55
N CYS A 99 1.28 -4.65 15.55
CA CYS A 99 1.06 -5.26 14.25
C CYS A 99 2.23 -4.85 13.36
N ALA A 100 3.10 -5.80 13.03
CA ALA A 100 4.24 -5.54 12.17
C ALA A 100 3.78 -4.98 10.82
N GLY A 101 4.48 -3.97 10.32
CA GLY A 101 4.06 -3.13 9.19
C GLY A 101 3.64 -1.73 9.62
N VAL A 102 3.29 -1.51 10.90
CA VAL A 102 2.86 -0.19 11.39
C VAL A 102 3.98 0.85 11.37
N LEU A 103 5.23 0.46 11.62
CA LEU A 103 6.33 1.43 11.68
C LEU A 103 6.67 1.96 10.29
N THR A 104 6.95 1.08 9.33
CA THR A 104 7.22 1.45 7.94
C THR A 104 5.97 1.98 7.24
N GLY A 105 4.77 1.53 7.63
CA GLY A 105 3.52 2.12 7.18
C GLY A 105 3.45 3.61 7.50
N LEU A 106 3.67 3.98 8.76
CA LEU A 106 3.58 5.38 9.19
C LEU A 106 4.80 6.22 8.81
N VAL A 107 5.99 5.64 8.78
CA VAL A 107 7.26 6.39 8.58
C VAL A 107 7.71 6.40 7.11
N LEU A 108 7.32 5.41 6.29
CA LEU A 108 7.75 5.30 4.89
C LEU A 108 6.58 5.38 3.92
N TYR A 109 5.58 4.50 4.05
CA TYR A 109 4.44 4.45 3.11
C TYR A 109 3.65 5.76 3.12
N LEU A 110 3.18 6.19 4.28
CA LEU A 110 2.35 7.38 4.39
C LEU A 110 3.08 8.65 3.90
N PRO A 111 4.33 8.93 4.32
CA PRO A 111 5.07 10.08 3.80
C PRO A 111 5.35 9.99 2.29
N LEU A 112 5.66 8.80 1.75
CA LEU A 112 5.85 8.63 0.31
C LEU A 112 4.55 8.89 -0.45
N CYS A 113 3.41 8.34 -0.01
CA CYS A 113 2.11 8.59 -0.63
C CYS A 113 1.75 10.08 -0.63
N VAL A 114 1.97 10.78 0.49
CA VAL A 114 1.75 12.23 0.59
C VAL A 114 2.68 12.99 -0.36
N LEU A 115 3.95 12.59 -0.45
CA LEU A 115 4.90 13.19 -1.38
C LEU A 115 4.48 12.99 -2.83
N LEU A 116 4.12 11.77 -3.23
CA LEU A 116 3.66 11.44 -4.58
C LEU A 116 2.40 12.22 -4.94
N ALA A 117 1.40 12.24 -4.06
CA ALA A 117 0.18 13.03 -4.22
C ALA A 117 0.50 14.51 -4.41
N ARG A 118 1.37 15.07 -3.57
CA ARG A 118 1.76 16.49 -3.65
C ARG A 118 2.47 16.80 -4.95
N GLN A 119 3.43 15.98 -5.38
CA GLN A 119 4.15 16.25 -6.63
C GLN A 119 3.25 16.05 -7.85
N ALA A 120 2.40 15.02 -7.86
CA ALA A 120 1.47 14.79 -8.95
C ALA A 120 0.52 15.97 -9.18
N VAL A 121 0.00 16.58 -8.10
CA VAL A 121 -0.84 17.78 -8.20
C VAL A 121 -0.02 19.01 -8.59
N ARG A 122 1.19 19.19 -8.02
CA ARG A 122 2.04 20.35 -8.32
C ARG A 122 2.58 20.36 -9.76
N GLU A 123 2.75 19.18 -10.35
CA GLU A 123 3.23 18.98 -11.72
C GLU A 123 2.08 18.81 -12.73
N ASP A 124 0.82 19.05 -12.31
CA ASP A 124 -0.39 18.96 -13.14
C ASP A 124 -0.60 17.58 -13.80
N LEU A 125 -0.10 16.52 -13.16
CA LEU A 125 -0.25 15.14 -13.63
C LEU A 125 -1.62 14.56 -13.30
N ILE A 126 -2.26 15.07 -12.24
CA ILE A 126 -3.61 14.71 -11.84
C ILE A 126 -4.27 15.88 -11.11
N SER A 127 -5.55 16.09 -11.38
CA SER A 127 -6.32 17.09 -10.65
C SER A 127 -6.64 16.61 -9.22
N PRO A 128 -6.76 17.52 -8.23
CA PRO A 128 -7.14 17.14 -6.87
C PRO A 128 -8.45 16.34 -6.76
N PRO A 129 -9.53 16.64 -7.52
CA PRO A 129 -10.74 15.82 -7.50
C PRO A 129 -10.52 14.39 -7.99
N LEU A 130 -9.73 14.18 -9.05
CA LEU A 130 -9.40 12.84 -9.54
C LEU A 130 -8.54 12.06 -8.55
N LEU A 131 -7.58 12.73 -7.90
CA LEU A 131 -6.78 12.10 -6.85
C LEU A 131 -7.64 11.70 -5.64
N ALA A 132 -8.58 12.55 -5.23
CA ALA A 132 -9.53 12.21 -4.16
C ALA A 132 -10.41 11.03 -4.54
N ALA A 133 -10.93 11.00 -5.78
CA ALA A 133 -11.70 9.87 -6.30
C ALA A 133 -10.87 8.58 -6.32
N ALA A 134 -9.59 8.64 -6.71
CA ALA A 134 -8.66 7.52 -6.64
C ALA A 134 -8.47 7.03 -5.20
N GLY A 135 -8.36 7.96 -4.24
CA GLY A 135 -8.26 7.64 -2.81
C GLY A 135 -9.50 6.93 -2.25
N VAL A 136 -10.70 7.35 -2.66
CA VAL A 136 -11.96 6.68 -2.28
C VAL A 136 -12.04 5.27 -2.89
N LEU A 137 -11.74 5.15 -4.19
CA LEU A 137 -11.71 3.84 -4.85
C LEU A 137 -10.67 2.92 -4.19
N ALA A 138 -9.50 3.46 -3.84
CA ALA A 138 -8.47 2.73 -3.13
C ALA A 138 -8.93 2.23 -1.76
N LEU A 139 -9.75 2.99 -1.03
CA LEU A 139 -10.31 2.56 0.24
C LEU A 139 -11.22 1.34 0.04
N LEU A 140 -12.10 1.39 -0.97
CA LEU A 140 -13.01 0.30 -1.27
C LEU A 140 -12.24 -0.97 -1.66
N VAL A 141 -11.25 -0.84 -2.54
CA VAL A 141 -10.38 -1.95 -2.93
C VAL A 141 -9.65 -2.53 -1.72
N HIS A 142 -9.10 -1.67 -0.86
CA HIS A 142 -8.39 -2.12 0.34
C HIS A 142 -9.29 -2.88 1.32
N VAL A 143 -10.51 -2.40 1.55
CA VAL A 143 -11.48 -3.07 2.42
C VAL A 143 -11.83 -4.47 1.90
N ILE A 144 -12.02 -4.59 0.58
CA ILE A 144 -12.30 -5.88 -0.07
C ILE A 144 -11.09 -6.81 0.06
N GLU A 145 -9.90 -6.31 -0.27
CA GLU A 145 -8.63 -7.04 -0.27
C GLU A 145 -8.31 -7.57 1.13
N VAL A 146 -8.32 -6.71 2.15
CA VAL A 146 -8.09 -7.08 3.56
C VAL A 146 -9.19 -8.02 4.08
N GLY A 147 -10.46 -7.76 3.73
CA GLY A 147 -11.59 -8.59 4.13
C GLY A 147 -11.49 -10.03 3.63
N HIS A 148 -11.07 -10.21 2.38
CA HIS A 148 -10.87 -11.51 1.76
C HIS A 148 -9.54 -12.15 2.18
N ASN A 149 -8.41 -11.47 2.01
CA ASN A 149 -7.09 -12.05 2.16
C ASN A 149 -6.67 -12.25 3.61
N VAL A 150 -6.97 -11.28 4.49
CA VAL A 150 -6.53 -11.29 5.89
C VAL A 150 -7.60 -11.87 6.81
N PHE A 151 -8.84 -11.37 6.70
CA PHE A 151 -9.93 -11.79 7.59
C PHE A 151 -10.74 -13.00 7.11
N LYS A 152 -10.54 -13.47 5.87
CA LYS A 152 -11.17 -14.69 5.33
C LYS A 152 -12.71 -14.69 5.45
N ARG A 153 -13.33 -13.54 5.18
CA ARG A 153 -14.78 -13.34 5.38
C ARG A 153 -15.66 -13.99 4.30
N TRP A 154 -15.11 -14.28 3.11
CA TRP A 154 -15.77 -14.97 2.00
C TRP A 154 -14.72 -15.62 1.09
#